data_AF-K7NN73-F1
#
_entry.id   AF-K7NN73-F1
#
_cell.length_a   1.000
_cell.length_b   1.000
_cell.length_c   1.000
_cell.angle_alpha   90.00
_cell.angle_beta   90.00
_cell.angle_gamma   90.00
#
_symmetry.space_group_name_H-M   'P 1'
#
loop_
_entity.id
_entity.type
_entity.pdbx_description
1 polymer ?
#
loop_
_entity_poly.entity_id
_entity_poly.type
_entity_poly.pdbx_seq_one_letter_code
_entity_poly.pdbx_strand_id
1 'polypeptide(L)'
;ENMKWAFTMTGSYGSHPDNKYNPDALPVVERISYSNIVATNVSVAGKLEGIAKAPFKDICLSNVTITMAAKAKKYPWNCTYIHGLSNTVYPQPCSLLEEKPAEGDAFCPGPHELHTREENSLQHCSYSSNH
;
A
#
# COMPACT_ATOMS: atom_id res chain seq x y z
N GLU A 1 5.92 7.01 20.42
CA GLU A 1 6.47 7.36 19.10
C GLU A 1 5.34 7.60 18.11
N ASN A 2 5.55 8.43 17.09
CA ASN A 2 4.52 8.76 16.09
C ASN A 2 4.90 8.16 14.75
N MET A 3 3.97 7.46 14.10
CA MET A 3 4.18 6.94 12.75
C MET A 3 3.98 8.08 11.74
N LYS A 4 4.92 8.27 10.81
CA LYS A 4 4.80 9.34 9.82
C LYS A 4 3.75 9.03 8.75
N TRP A 5 3.77 7.82 8.20
CA TRP A 5 2.86 7.34 7.16
C TRP A 5 2.37 5.93 7.52
N ALA A 6 1.07 5.63 7.42
CA ALA A 6 0.61 4.23 7.51
C ALA A 6 0.84 3.49 6.19
N PHE A 7 0.56 4.17 5.07
CA PHE A 7 0.87 3.66 3.73
C PHE A 7 1.81 4.59 2.98
N THR A 8 2.84 4.03 2.35
CA THR A 8 3.72 4.77 1.43
C THR A 8 4.02 3.92 0.20
N MET A 9 3.73 4.46 -0.97
CA MET A 9 4.05 3.87 -2.28
C MET A 9 4.59 4.99 -3.16
N THR A 10 5.70 4.76 -3.86
CA THR A 10 6.30 5.75 -4.74
C THR A 10 6.92 5.10 -5.97
N GLY A 11 6.57 5.60 -7.15
CA GLY A 11 7.22 5.31 -8.42
C GLY A 11 8.37 6.29 -8.75
N SER A 12 8.65 7.27 -7.89
CA SER A 12 9.64 8.34 -8.13
C SER A 12 11.01 8.05 -7.51
N TYR A 13 11.40 6.77 -7.42
CA TYR A 13 12.72 6.40 -6.93
C TYR A 13 13.75 6.51 -8.05
N GLY A 14 14.55 7.58 -8.03
CA GLY A 14 15.44 7.95 -9.14
C GLY A 14 16.88 7.43 -9.05
N SER A 15 17.19 6.54 -8.10
CA SER A 15 18.56 6.04 -7.92
C SER A 15 18.85 4.88 -8.85
N HIS A 16 19.94 5.00 -9.61
CA HIS A 16 20.49 3.92 -10.44
C HIS A 16 22.00 3.78 -10.20
N PRO A 17 22.55 2.55 -10.25
CA PRO A 17 23.98 2.31 -10.02
C PRO A 17 24.86 2.89 -11.14
N ASP A 18 24.29 3.12 -12.33
CA ASP A 18 24.95 3.76 -13.46
C ASP A 18 23.95 4.51 -14.36
N ASN A 19 24.47 5.13 -15.44
CA ASN A 19 23.70 5.90 -16.42
C ASN A 19 23.23 5.07 -17.63
N LYS A 20 23.33 3.73 -17.60
CA LYS A 20 22.94 2.85 -18.71
C LYS A 20 21.52 2.30 -18.55
N TYR A 21 20.78 2.74 -17.53
CA TYR A 21 19.38 2.36 -17.35
C TYR A 21 18.53 2.86 -18.52
N ASN A 22 17.49 2.11 -18.86
CA ASN A 22 16.50 2.53 -19.85
C ASN A 22 15.40 3.35 -19.16
N PRO A 23 15.27 4.67 -19.42
CA PRO A 23 14.25 5.51 -18.78
C PRO A 23 12.81 5.17 -19.20
N ASP A 24 12.63 4.44 -20.30
CA ASP A 24 11.33 4.00 -20.80
C ASP A 24 10.95 2.59 -20.33
N ALA A 25 11.84 1.90 -19.61
CA ALA A 25 11.53 0.60 -18.99
C ALA A 25 10.70 0.80 -17.72
N LEU A 26 9.39 1.04 -17.89
CA LEU A 26 8.45 1.26 -16.80
C LEU A 26 7.97 -0.06 -16.18
N PRO A 27 7.86 -0.14 -14.84
CA PRO A 27 7.36 -1.34 -14.18
C PRO A 27 5.84 -1.49 -14.35
N VAL A 28 5.37 -2.73 -14.31
CA VAL A 28 3.95 -3.06 -14.10
C VAL A 28 3.77 -3.33 -12.61
N VAL A 29 3.00 -2.48 -11.94
CA VAL A 29 2.72 -2.56 -10.50
C VAL A 29 1.22 -2.62 -10.31
N GLU A 30 0.73 -3.82 -10.04
CA GLU A 30 -0.70 -4.11 -9.93
C GLU A 30 -1.00 -5.23 -8.93
N ARG A 31 -2.28 -5.34 -8.54
CA ARG A 31 -2.84 -6.38 -7.66
C ARG A 31 -2.23 -6.35 -6.27
N ILE A 32 -2.31 -5.19 -5.63
CA ILE A 32 -1.76 -4.95 -4.29
C ILE A 32 -2.93 -4.88 -3.31
N SER A 33 -3.04 -5.89 -2.45
CA SER A 33 -4.12 -6.01 -1.47
C SER A 33 -3.60 -5.77 -0.05
N TYR A 34 -4.25 -4.86 0.67
CA TYR A 34 -4.05 -4.62 2.09
C TYR A 34 -5.37 -4.85 2.82
N SER A 35 -5.38 -5.80 3.75
CA SER A 35 -6.58 -6.18 4.50
C SER A 35 -6.32 -6.21 6.00
N ASN A 36 -7.31 -5.81 6.80
CA ASN A 36 -7.28 -5.93 8.27
C ASN A 36 -6.11 -5.18 8.92
N ILE A 37 -5.94 -3.90 8.57
CA ILE A 37 -4.84 -3.08 9.09
C ILE A 37 -5.36 -2.12 10.16
N VAL A 38 -4.69 -2.11 11.32
CA VAL A 38 -4.91 -1.11 12.36
C VAL A 38 -3.62 -0.34 12.61
N ALA A 39 -3.68 0.98 12.52
CA ALA A 39 -2.56 1.87 12.77
C ALA A 39 -2.98 3.00 13.71
N THR A 40 -2.11 3.39 14.65
CA THR A 40 -2.40 4.45 15.61
C THR A 40 -1.33 5.54 15.59
N ASN A 41 -1.73 6.73 16.02
CA ASN A 41 -0.84 7.88 16.16
C ASN A 41 -0.09 8.23 14.86
N VAL A 42 -0.83 8.28 13.75
CA VAL A 42 -0.30 8.47 12.39
C VAL A 42 -0.38 9.93 11.96
N SER A 43 0.71 10.47 11.40
CA SER A 43 0.73 11.87 10.92
C SER A 43 0.03 12.03 9.56
N VAL A 44 0.15 11.04 8.68
CA VAL A 44 -0.51 10.99 7.37
C VAL A 44 -0.96 9.56 7.08
N ALA A 45 -2.23 9.36 6.71
CA ALA A 45 -2.78 8.03 6.48
C ALA A 45 -2.10 7.33 5.30
N GLY A 46 -1.96 8.01 4.16
CA GLY A 46 -1.29 7.41 3.02
C GLY A 46 -0.69 8.40 2.03
N LYS A 47 0.46 8.02 1.47
CA LYS A 47 1.10 8.67 0.33
C LYS A 47 1.29 7.64 -0.77
N LEU A 48 0.45 7.69 -1.80
CA LEU A 48 0.37 6.70 -2.87
C LEU A 48 0.64 7.38 -4.22
N GLU A 49 1.89 7.33 -4.67
CA GLU A 49 2.34 8.01 -5.89
C GLU A 49 2.83 6.99 -6.92
N GLY A 50 2.01 6.68 -7.92
CA GLY A 50 2.43 5.87 -9.08
C GLY A 50 3.23 6.68 -10.10
N ILE A 51 3.47 6.08 -11.27
CA ILE A 51 4.19 6.72 -12.38
C ILE A 51 3.17 7.22 -13.40
N ALA A 52 3.27 8.47 -13.87
CA ALA A 52 2.29 9.04 -14.80
C ALA A 52 2.08 8.21 -16.08
N LYS A 53 3.16 7.65 -16.64
CA LYS A 53 3.13 6.78 -17.82
C LYS A 53 2.85 5.30 -17.48
N ALA A 54 2.96 4.91 -16.22
CA ALA A 54 2.68 3.57 -15.72
C ALA A 54 2.00 3.63 -14.34
N PRO A 55 0.70 4.04 -14.30
CA PRO A 55 -0.03 4.15 -13.05
C PRO A 55 -0.07 2.82 -12.31
N PHE A 56 -0.06 2.86 -10.98
CA PHE A 56 -0.23 1.66 -10.17
C PHE A 56 -1.71 1.27 -10.16
N LYS A 57 -2.04 0.01 -10.41
CA LYS A 57 -3.43 -0.45 -10.62
C LYS A 57 -3.83 -1.53 -9.64
N ASP A 58 -5.12 -1.83 -9.59
CA ASP A 58 -5.69 -2.91 -8.78
C ASP A 58 -5.18 -2.88 -7.32
N ILE A 59 -5.07 -1.67 -6.76
CA ILE A 59 -4.83 -1.49 -5.33
C ILE A 59 -6.15 -1.78 -4.62
N CYS A 60 -6.13 -2.61 -3.59
CA CYS A 60 -7.32 -2.94 -2.83
C CYS A 60 -7.07 -2.75 -1.33
N LEU A 61 -7.87 -1.89 -0.69
CA LEU A 61 -7.85 -1.68 0.75
C LEU A 61 -9.13 -2.23 1.39
N SER A 62 -9.02 -3.14 2.35
CA SER A 62 -10.18 -3.70 3.06
C SER A 62 -9.99 -3.66 4.57
N ASN A 63 -11.01 -3.22 5.31
CA ASN A 63 -11.01 -3.21 6.77
C ASN A 63 -9.73 -2.55 7.35
N VAL A 64 -9.55 -1.26 7.06
CA VAL A 64 -8.39 -0.48 7.47
C VAL A 64 -8.83 0.62 8.42
N THR A 65 -8.24 0.67 9.61
CA THR A 65 -8.50 1.74 10.59
C THR A 65 -7.20 2.42 10.99
N ILE A 66 -7.10 3.71 10.68
CA ILE A 66 -5.96 4.56 11.02
C ILE A 66 -6.43 5.65 12.00
N THR A 67 -5.93 5.59 13.23
CA THR A 67 -6.08 6.68 14.20
C THR A 67 -5.00 7.74 13.96
N MET A 68 -5.44 8.95 13.60
CA MET A 68 -4.54 10.07 13.32
C MET A 68 -3.96 10.67 14.60
N ALA A 69 -2.71 11.14 14.53
CA ALA A 69 -2.05 11.86 15.60
C ALA A 69 -2.67 13.24 15.85
N ALA A 70 -2.50 13.80 17.05
CA ALA A 70 -3.05 15.11 17.42
C ALA A 70 -2.60 16.27 16.49
N LYS A 71 -1.40 16.17 15.90
CA LYS A 71 -0.85 17.13 14.94
C LYS A 71 -0.74 16.54 13.53
N ALA A 72 -1.73 15.75 13.12
CA ALA A 72 -1.78 15.16 11.78
C ALA A 72 -1.99 16.20 10.67
N LYS A 73 -1.67 15.81 9.43
CA LYS A 73 -1.96 16.63 8.25
C LYS A 73 -3.46 16.71 8.00
N LYS A 74 -3.92 17.89 7.56
CA LYS A 74 -5.33 18.16 7.20
C LYS A 74 -5.87 17.21 6.15
N TYR A 75 -5.04 16.88 5.16
CA TYR A 75 -5.35 15.90 4.12
C TYR A 75 -4.59 14.61 4.44
N PRO A 76 -5.27 13.58 4.97
CA PRO A 76 -4.60 12.37 5.43
C PRO A 76 -4.13 11.49 4.27
N TRP A 77 -4.65 11.69 3.06
CA TRP A 77 -4.28 10.94 1.86
C TRP A 77 -3.73 11.86 0.78
N ASN A 78 -2.62 11.44 0.17
CA ASN A 78 -2.10 12.01 -1.06
C ASN A 78 -1.99 10.88 -2.09
N CYS A 79 -2.74 10.99 -3.18
CA CYS A 79 -2.79 9.97 -4.22
C CYS A 79 -2.57 10.60 -5.60
N THR A 80 -1.65 10.03 -6.37
CA THR A 80 -1.39 10.45 -7.75
C THR A 80 -1.05 9.24 -8.60
N TYR A 81 -1.64 9.13 -9.79
CA TYR A 81 -1.35 8.05 -10.76
C TYR A 81 -1.54 6.64 -10.18
N ILE A 82 -2.63 6.45 -9.44
CA ILE A 82 -3.06 5.15 -8.92
C ILE A 82 -4.52 4.89 -9.29
N HIS A 83 -4.90 3.61 -9.29
CA HIS A 83 -6.28 3.16 -9.41
C HIS A 83 -6.52 1.94 -8.52
N GLY A 84 -7.69 1.89 -7.88
CA GLY A 84 -8.01 0.79 -7.00
C GLY A 84 -9.39 0.91 -6.35
N LEU A 85 -9.64 0.03 -5.40
CA LEU A 85 -10.88 -0.09 -4.66
C LEU A 85 -10.60 -0.02 -3.16
N SER A 86 -11.59 0.43 -2.40
CA SER A 86 -11.57 0.42 -0.95
C SER A 86 -12.89 -0.07 -0.35
N ASN A 87 -12.82 -0.63 0.84
CA ASN A 87 -13.98 -1.05 1.62
C ASN A 87 -13.67 -0.96 3.11
N THR A 88 -14.54 -0.29 3.86
CA THR A 88 -14.38 -0.14 5.32
C THR A 88 -12.99 0.41 5.66
N VAL A 89 -12.67 1.58 5.10
CA VAL A 89 -11.38 2.27 5.30
C VAL A 89 -11.61 3.60 6.00
N TYR A 90 -10.95 3.79 7.14
CA TYR A 90 -10.98 5.02 7.90
C TYR A 90 -9.55 5.53 8.21
N PRO A 91 -9.22 6.82 7.99
CA PRO A 91 -10.05 7.84 7.36
C PRO A 91 -10.26 7.56 5.87
N GLN A 92 -11.35 8.09 5.30
CA GLN A 92 -11.73 7.84 3.90
C GLN A 92 -10.56 8.15 2.93
N PRO A 93 -10.22 7.23 2.02
CA PRO A 93 -9.14 7.42 1.06
C PRO A 93 -9.51 8.42 -0.05
N CYS A 94 -8.54 8.70 -0.91
CA CYS A 94 -8.75 9.47 -2.13
C CYS A 94 -9.73 8.79 -3.09
N SER A 95 -10.38 9.55 -3.96
CA SER A 95 -11.34 9.04 -4.96
C SER A 95 -10.75 8.08 -5.99
N LEU A 96 -9.42 8.00 -6.09
CA LEU A 96 -8.72 7.01 -6.92
C LEU A 96 -8.77 5.58 -6.34
N LEU A 97 -9.21 5.45 -5.08
CA LEU A 97 -9.48 4.20 -4.39
C LEU A 97 -10.99 4.11 -4.12
N GLU A 98 -11.76 3.83 -5.17
CA GLU A 98 -13.22 3.88 -5.13
C GLU A 98 -13.80 2.98 -4.04
N GLU A 99 -14.66 3.54 -3.20
CA GLU A 99 -15.33 2.77 -2.17
C GLU A 99 -16.40 1.87 -2.77
N LYS A 100 -16.36 0.57 -2.44
CA LYS A 100 -17.36 -0.42 -2.83
C LYS A 100 -17.80 -1.25 -1.62
N PRO A 101 -19.08 -1.60 -1.53
CA PRO A 101 -19.55 -2.50 -0.47
C PRO A 101 -18.88 -3.87 -0.59
N ALA A 102 -18.64 -4.52 0.56
CA ALA A 102 -18.14 -5.89 0.59
C ALA A 102 -19.19 -6.83 -0.04
N GLU A 103 -18.88 -7.44 -1.17
CA GLU A 103 -19.64 -8.57 -1.69
C GLU A 103 -18.89 -9.87 -1.33
N GLY A 104 -19.20 -10.42 -0.15
CA GLY A 104 -18.64 -11.68 0.36
C GLY A 104 -17.24 -11.58 1.01
N ASP A 105 -16.70 -12.74 1.39
CA ASP A 105 -15.52 -12.88 2.27
C ASP A 105 -14.16 -12.51 1.61
N ALA A 106 -14.16 -12.00 0.37
CA ALA A 106 -12.95 -11.79 -0.43
C ALA A 106 -12.94 -10.45 -1.21
N PHE A 107 -13.35 -9.33 -0.59
CA PHE A 107 -13.36 -8.01 -1.25
C PHE A 107 -12.01 -7.63 -1.87
N CYS A 108 -10.94 -7.80 -1.11
CA CYS A 108 -9.59 -7.79 -1.64
C CYS A 108 -9.15 -9.25 -1.69
N PRO A 109 -9.28 -9.94 -2.84
CA PRO A 109 -8.64 -11.22 -2.98
C PRO A 109 -7.15 -10.99 -2.71
N GLY A 110 -6.56 -11.83 -1.86
CA GLY A 110 -5.11 -11.91 -1.77
C GLY A 110 -4.54 -12.17 -3.17
N PRO A 111 -3.22 -12.05 -3.38
CA PRO A 111 -2.64 -12.50 -4.64
C PRO A 111 -3.15 -13.91 -4.90
N HIS A 112 -4.01 -14.05 -5.93
CA HIS A 112 -4.57 -15.34 -6.32
C HIS A 112 -3.40 -16.27 -6.35
N GLU A 113 -3.45 -17.31 -5.51
CA GLU A 113 -2.34 -18.21 -5.28
C GLU A 113 -1.63 -18.45 -6.61
N LEU A 114 -0.35 -18.10 -6.65
CA LEU A 114 0.57 -18.72 -7.59
C LEU A 114 0.66 -20.20 -7.15
N HIS A 115 -0.42 -20.96 -7.32
CA HIS A 115 -0.39 -22.41 -7.21
C HIS A 115 0.57 -22.84 -8.33
N THR A 116 1.77 -23.34 -8.09
CA THR A 116 2.19 -24.35 -7.11
C THR A 116 3.69 -24.19 -6.81
N ARG A 117 4.10 -24.18 -5.53
CA ARG A 117 5.17 -25.03 -4.99
C ARG A 117 5.38 -24.80 -3.47
N GLU A 118 4.86 -25.77 -2.72
CA GLU A 118 5.17 -26.14 -1.33
C GLU A 118 4.83 -25.10 -0.24
N GLU A 119 3.99 -25.54 0.72
CA GLU A 119 3.83 -24.95 2.04
C GLU A 119 5.21 -24.81 2.73
N ASN A 120 5.91 -23.71 2.45
CA ASN A 120 6.94 -23.28 3.37
C ASN A 120 6.22 -22.62 4.54
N SER A 121 6.15 -23.37 5.64
CA SER A 121 5.75 -22.87 6.95
C SER A 121 6.38 -21.51 7.20
N LEU A 122 5.59 -20.53 7.67
CA LEU A 122 6.09 -19.23 8.12
C LEU A 122 7.28 -19.45 9.08
N GLN A 123 8.50 -19.19 8.61
CA GLN A 123 9.68 -19.28 9.46
C GLN A 123 9.74 -18.03 10.34
N HIS A 124 9.71 -18.25 11.65
CA HIS A 124 10.01 -17.20 12.62
C HIS A 124 11.51 -16.89 12.56
N CYS A 125 11.84 -15.70 12.06
CA CYS A 125 13.17 -15.14 12.21
C CYS A 125 13.27 -14.50 13.60
N SER A 126 14.22 -14.94 14.42
CA SER A 126 14.61 -14.27 15.65
C SER A 126 15.95 -13.55 15.46
N TYR A 127 16.05 -12.34 15.99
CA TYR A 127 17.27 -11.54 16.00
C TYR A 127 17.72 -11.39 17.46
N SER A 128 18.97 -11.78 17.75
CA SER A 128 19.61 -11.55 19.04
C SER A 128 20.78 -10.60 18.82
N SER A 129 20.69 -9.39 19.40
CA SER A 129 21.84 -8.50 19.52
C SER A 129 22.64 -8.87 20.77
N ASN A 130 23.85 -9.38 20.60
CA ASN A 130 24.80 -9.43 21.71
C ASN A 130 25.43 -8.05 21.85
N HIS A 131 25.20 -7.44 23.00
CA HIS A 131 25.96 -6.28 23.47
C HIS A 131 27.43 -6.65 23.72
#